data_AF-A0AB35XZW8-F1
#
_entry.id   AF-A0AB35XZW8-F1
#
_cell.length_a   1.000
_cell.length_b   1.000
_cell.length_c   1.000
_cell.angle_alpha   90.00
_cell.angle_beta   90.00
_cell.angle_gamma   90.00
#
_symmetry.space_group_name_H-M   'P 1'
#
loop_
_entity.id
_entity.type
_entity.pdbx_description
1 polymer ?
#
loop_
_entity_poly.entity_id
_entity_poly.type
_entity_poly.pdbx_seq_one_letter_code
_entity_poly.pdbx_strand_id
1 'polypeptide(L)'
;MKMFKRFAAALLAGVMVLAMLTACGGSGSGSPIAPGSDVEKAEAFYMDVYNAMLEAEYQNDTTLKAEAKKLLEDSLDDNGALKSGKKMTVTQESDNPFVQTAITILPADANGSTPLGFTSEQLTQAMAQKDAAIAELRGQVGSSMAMIKKCTTKMAVGAVTKGDKTYVAVAMTMDLSKVMQ
;
A
#
# COMPACT_ATOMS: atom_id res chain seq x y z
N MET A 1 -20.51 -3.52 12.06
CA MET A 1 -20.34 -3.45 10.58
C MET A 1 -20.18 -2.05 9.98
N LYS A 2 -20.80 -0.97 10.51
CA LYS A 2 -20.62 0.39 9.94
C LYS A 2 -19.19 0.96 10.07
N MET A 3 -18.49 0.67 11.17
CA MET A 3 -17.10 1.13 11.40
C MET A 3 -16.12 0.47 10.41
N PHE A 4 -16.28 -0.84 10.16
CA PHE A 4 -15.44 -1.61 9.22
C PHE A 4 -15.49 -1.09 7.78
N LYS A 5 -16.68 -0.69 7.29
CA LYS A 5 -16.82 -0.13 5.94
C LYS A 5 -16.15 1.24 5.80
N ARG A 6 -16.20 2.06 6.86
CA ARG A 6 -15.50 3.36 6.89
C ARG A 6 -13.98 3.15 6.96
N PHE A 7 -13.54 2.06 7.58
CA PHE A 7 -12.14 1.73 7.72
C PHE A 7 -11.50 1.17 6.43
N ALA A 8 -12.14 0.19 5.79
CA ALA A 8 -11.70 -0.28 4.47
C ALA A 8 -11.67 0.88 3.46
N ALA A 9 -12.62 1.82 3.55
CA ALA A 9 -12.60 3.04 2.74
C ALA A 9 -11.43 3.99 3.07
N ALA A 10 -11.02 4.10 4.33
CA ALA A 10 -9.88 4.94 4.73
C ALA A 10 -8.53 4.34 4.29
N LEU A 11 -8.35 3.02 4.44
CA LEU A 11 -7.20 2.31 3.88
C LEU A 11 -7.17 2.45 2.36
N LEU A 12 -8.30 2.21 1.69
CA LEU A 12 -8.43 2.36 0.25
C LEU A 12 -8.08 3.80 -0.17
N ALA A 13 -8.57 4.83 0.53
CA ALA A 13 -8.23 6.21 0.26
C ALA A 13 -6.72 6.49 0.41
N GLY A 14 -6.06 5.95 1.45
CA GLY A 14 -4.61 6.07 1.62
C GLY A 14 -3.81 5.40 0.50
N VAL A 15 -4.24 4.20 0.09
CA VAL A 15 -3.63 3.42 -1.01
C VAL A 15 -3.88 4.09 -2.38
N MET A 16 -5.05 4.70 -2.58
CA MET A 16 -5.47 5.40 -3.81
C MET A 16 -4.69 6.69 -4.05
N VAL A 17 -4.56 7.50 -3.02
CA VAL A 17 -3.81 8.77 -3.07
C VAL A 17 -2.36 8.45 -3.47
N LEU A 18 -1.83 7.32 -3.01
CA LEU A 18 -0.48 6.87 -3.36
C LEU A 18 -0.35 6.32 -4.79
N ALA A 19 -1.40 5.72 -5.36
CA ALA A 19 -1.39 5.32 -6.77
C ALA A 19 -1.28 6.51 -7.72
N MET A 20 -1.86 7.66 -7.35
CA MET A 20 -1.80 8.91 -8.13
C MET A 20 -0.41 9.54 -8.18
N LEU A 21 0.50 9.19 -7.25
CA LEU A 21 1.91 9.59 -7.34
C LEU A 21 2.51 9.21 -8.71
N THR A 22 2.13 8.07 -9.23
CA THR A 22 2.72 7.58 -10.49
C THR A 22 2.19 8.30 -11.74
N ALA A 23 1.15 9.12 -11.60
CA ALA A 23 0.57 9.90 -12.69
C ALA A 23 1.10 11.35 -12.77
N CYS A 24 1.77 11.86 -11.74
CA CYS A 24 2.33 13.22 -11.72
C CYS A 24 3.76 13.24 -12.32
N GLY A 25 3.87 12.82 -13.59
CA GLY A 25 5.14 12.74 -14.31
C GLY A 25 5.55 14.09 -14.91
N GLY A 26 6.25 14.92 -14.12
CA GLY A 26 6.84 16.17 -14.58
C GLY A 26 8.22 16.43 -13.98
N SER A 27 9.27 15.98 -14.68
CA SER A 27 10.68 16.43 -14.58
C SER A 27 11.28 16.59 -13.17
N GLY A 28 12.11 15.66 -12.70
CA GLY A 28 12.97 15.93 -11.54
C GLY A 28 13.90 14.81 -11.08
N SER A 29 15.20 15.10 -11.20
CA SER A 29 16.42 14.68 -10.46
C SER A 29 16.39 13.39 -9.62
N GLY A 30 17.29 12.46 -9.96
CA GLY A 30 17.43 11.16 -9.32
C GLY A 30 18.05 11.18 -7.91
N SER A 31 17.32 10.58 -6.96
CA SER A 31 17.85 10.13 -5.68
C SER A 31 18.49 8.73 -5.83
N PRO A 32 19.45 8.31 -4.98
CA PRO A 32 20.15 7.04 -5.13
C PRO A 32 19.18 5.86 -5.15
N ILE A 33 19.30 5.01 -6.18
CA ILE A 33 18.50 3.80 -6.34
C ILE A 33 18.97 2.78 -5.31
N ALA A 34 18.07 2.26 -4.48
CA ALA A 34 18.39 1.16 -3.57
C ALA A 34 18.88 -0.07 -4.36
N PRO A 35 19.98 -0.73 -3.96
CA PRO A 35 20.41 -1.99 -4.58
C PRO A 35 19.38 -3.10 -4.30
N GLY A 36 19.14 -3.98 -5.28
CA GLY A 36 18.20 -5.10 -5.16
C GLY A 36 17.32 -5.31 -6.39
N SER A 37 16.48 -6.34 -6.33
CA SER A 37 15.42 -6.59 -7.31
C SER A 37 14.34 -5.49 -7.25
N ASP A 38 13.56 -5.31 -8.32
CA ASP A 38 12.47 -4.32 -8.31
C ASP A 38 11.39 -4.63 -7.27
N VAL A 39 11.23 -5.91 -6.91
CA VAL A 39 10.41 -6.35 -5.77
C VAL A 39 10.92 -5.75 -4.47
N GLU A 40 12.21 -5.90 -4.16
CA GLU A 40 12.80 -5.36 -2.92
C GLU A 40 12.76 -3.84 -2.89
N LYS A 41 13.05 -3.19 -4.02
CA LYS A 41 12.95 -1.72 -4.16
C LYS A 41 11.52 -1.25 -3.91
N ALA A 42 10.52 -1.91 -4.50
CA ALA A 42 9.12 -1.54 -4.32
C ALA A 42 8.68 -1.71 -2.86
N GLU A 43 9.05 -2.83 -2.22
CA GLU A 43 8.75 -3.07 -0.81
C GLU A 43 9.35 -2.00 0.09
N ALA A 44 10.64 -1.67 -0.09
CA ALA A 44 11.31 -0.64 0.69
C ALA A 44 10.72 0.75 0.42
N PHE A 45 10.53 1.10 -0.85
CA PHE A 45 9.99 2.39 -1.27
C PHE A 45 8.60 2.66 -0.67
N TYR A 46 7.66 1.72 -0.84
CA TYR A 46 6.32 1.90 -0.32
C TYR A 46 6.29 1.90 1.20
N MET A 47 7.13 1.10 1.86
CA MET A 47 7.26 1.12 3.32
C MET A 47 7.73 2.50 3.82
N ASP A 48 8.75 3.06 3.18
CA ASP A 48 9.26 4.41 3.46
C ASP A 48 8.17 5.47 3.27
N VAL A 49 7.40 5.38 2.19
CA VAL A 49 6.33 6.35 1.93
C VAL A 49 5.25 6.26 3.02
N TYR A 50 4.80 5.07 3.40
CA TYR A 50 3.81 4.94 4.48
C TYR A 50 4.34 5.42 5.83
N ASN A 51 5.60 5.09 6.17
CA ASN A 51 6.23 5.57 7.40
C ASN A 51 6.36 7.10 7.43
N ALA A 52 6.75 7.72 6.32
CA ALA A 52 6.78 9.17 6.21
C ALA A 52 5.38 9.80 6.31
N MET A 53 4.38 9.20 5.66
CA MET A 53 2.99 9.68 5.67
C MET A 53 2.35 9.57 7.06
N LEU A 54 2.66 8.51 7.80
CA LEU A 54 2.14 8.27 9.15
C LEU A 54 3.03 8.90 10.24
N GLU A 55 4.17 9.48 9.87
CA GLU A 55 5.20 9.96 10.79
C GLU A 55 5.55 8.89 11.84
N ALA A 56 5.78 7.66 11.36
CA ALA A 56 6.00 6.46 12.15
C ALA A 56 7.18 5.66 11.59
N GLU A 57 7.63 4.67 12.35
CA GLU A 57 8.76 3.80 11.97
C GLU A 57 8.35 2.33 12.08
N TYR A 58 7.28 1.96 11.39
CA TYR A 58 6.88 0.56 11.33
C TYR A 58 7.98 -0.25 10.62
N GLN A 59 8.19 -1.47 11.11
CA GLN A 59 9.00 -2.48 10.43
C GLN A 59 8.13 -3.25 9.45
N ASN A 60 8.72 -3.72 8.35
CA ASN A 60 8.00 -4.55 7.38
C ASN A 60 7.77 -5.95 7.98
N ASP A 61 6.63 -6.14 8.66
CA ASP A 61 6.31 -7.37 9.39
C ASP A 61 6.39 -8.58 8.45
N THR A 62 7.22 -9.56 8.79
CA THR A 62 7.55 -10.69 7.91
C THR A 62 6.35 -11.59 7.62
N THR A 63 5.41 -11.72 8.56
CA THR A 63 4.21 -12.54 8.41
C THR A 63 3.23 -11.83 7.48
N LEU A 64 2.94 -10.57 7.76
CA LEU A 64 2.04 -9.76 6.92
C LEU A 64 2.59 -9.55 5.51
N LYS A 65 3.91 -9.43 5.37
CA LYS A 65 4.59 -9.35 4.07
C LYS A 65 4.36 -10.63 3.26
N ALA A 66 4.49 -11.80 3.88
CA ALA A 66 4.23 -13.08 3.22
C ALA A 66 2.76 -13.20 2.79
N GLU A 67 1.82 -12.75 3.61
CA GLU A 67 0.40 -12.73 3.27
C GLU A 67 0.06 -11.73 2.14
N ALA A 68 0.71 -10.56 2.12
CA ALA A 68 0.59 -9.60 1.04
C ALA A 68 1.09 -10.18 -0.29
N LYS A 69 2.22 -10.88 -0.29
CA LYS A 69 2.72 -11.62 -1.47
C LYS A 69 1.76 -12.72 -1.90
N LYS A 70 1.28 -13.52 -0.95
CA LYS A 70 0.32 -14.58 -1.23
C LYS A 70 -0.96 -14.04 -1.86
N LEU A 71 -1.47 -12.91 -1.38
CA LEU A 71 -2.63 -12.26 -1.99
C LEU A 71 -2.37 -11.91 -3.46
N LEU A 72 -1.20 -11.31 -3.76
CA LEU A 72 -0.83 -10.95 -5.13
C LEU A 72 -0.71 -12.19 -6.02
N GLU A 73 -0.06 -13.26 -5.55
CA GLU A 73 0.09 -14.52 -6.31
C GLU A 73 -1.25 -15.20 -6.58
N ASP A 74 -2.11 -15.29 -5.55
CA ASP A 74 -3.41 -15.93 -5.62
C ASP A 74 -4.42 -15.13 -6.46
N SER A 75 -4.31 -13.80 -6.44
CA SER A 75 -5.32 -12.90 -7.02
C SER A 75 -4.99 -12.44 -8.44
N LEU A 76 -3.70 -12.38 -8.80
CA LEU A 76 -3.27 -11.90 -10.10
C LEU A 76 -2.92 -13.05 -11.04
N ASP A 77 -3.27 -12.91 -12.32
CA ASP A 77 -2.78 -13.77 -13.39
C ASP A 77 -1.32 -13.44 -13.77
N ASP A 78 -0.78 -14.14 -14.76
CA ASP A 78 0.62 -13.99 -15.17
C ASP A 78 0.93 -12.64 -15.82
N ASN A 79 -0.10 -11.93 -16.30
CA ASN A 79 0.01 -10.57 -16.83
C ASN A 79 -0.27 -9.51 -15.75
N GLY A 80 -0.65 -9.94 -14.55
CA GLY A 80 -0.99 -9.08 -13.42
C GLY A 80 -2.41 -8.54 -13.42
N ALA A 81 -3.30 -9.09 -14.26
CA ALA A 81 -4.72 -8.77 -14.20
C ALA A 81 -5.40 -9.50 -13.03
N LEU A 82 -6.43 -8.89 -12.44
CA LEU A 82 -7.19 -9.50 -11.36
C LEU A 82 -8.00 -10.69 -11.90
N LYS A 83 -7.75 -11.89 -11.36
CA LYS A 83 -8.48 -13.10 -11.72
C LYS A 83 -9.97 -12.98 -11.37
N SER A 84 -10.81 -13.62 -12.17
CA SER A 84 -12.27 -13.65 -11.93
C SER A 84 -12.58 -14.20 -10.53
N GLY A 85 -13.47 -13.51 -9.81
CA GLY A 85 -13.89 -13.86 -8.44
C GLY A 85 -12.89 -13.49 -7.32
N LYS A 86 -11.71 -12.96 -7.66
CA LYS A 86 -10.75 -12.43 -6.68
C LYS A 86 -11.05 -10.95 -6.36
N LYS A 87 -10.49 -10.47 -5.25
CA LYS A 87 -10.71 -9.11 -4.74
C LYS A 87 -9.37 -8.41 -4.52
N MET A 88 -9.35 -7.10 -4.76
CA MET A 88 -8.19 -6.24 -4.51
C MET A 88 -7.88 -6.08 -3.03
N THR A 89 -8.91 -6.13 -2.18
CA THR A 89 -8.79 -6.07 -0.72
C THR A 89 -9.38 -7.31 -0.09
N VAL A 90 -8.61 -7.91 0.83
CA VAL A 90 -9.09 -8.95 1.75
C VAL A 90 -8.91 -8.48 3.19
N THR A 91 -9.82 -8.89 4.05
CA THR A 91 -9.72 -8.68 5.50
C THR A 91 -9.59 -10.03 6.17
N GLN A 92 -8.71 -10.13 7.14
CA GLN A 92 -8.58 -11.32 7.96
C GLN A 92 -9.45 -11.21 9.20
N GLU A 93 -9.96 -12.35 9.63
CA GLU A 93 -10.69 -12.46 10.88
C GLU A 93 -9.74 -12.33 12.06
N SER A 94 -10.25 -11.82 13.17
CA SER A 94 -9.53 -11.72 14.44
C SER A 94 -10.46 -12.14 15.56
N ASP A 95 -9.91 -12.85 16.54
CA ASP A 95 -10.62 -13.20 17.77
C ASP A 95 -10.99 -11.95 18.58
N ASN A 96 -10.27 -10.85 18.38
CA ASN A 96 -10.60 -9.55 18.94
C ASN A 96 -11.41 -8.73 17.93
N PRO A 97 -12.69 -8.40 18.21
CA PRO A 97 -13.54 -7.67 17.28
C PRO A 97 -13.10 -6.22 17.01
N PHE A 98 -12.16 -5.69 17.80
CA PHE A 98 -11.55 -4.38 17.59
C PHE A 98 -10.25 -4.44 16.78
N VAL A 99 -9.68 -5.62 16.60
CA VAL A 99 -8.46 -5.81 15.80
C VAL A 99 -8.82 -6.33 14.43
N GLN A 100 -8.26 -5.75 13.38
CA GLN A 100 -8.46 -6.22 12.02
C GLN A 100 -7.19 -6.06 11.21
N THR A 101 -6.88 -7.09 10.42
CA THR A 101 -5.86 -6.99 9.36
C THR A 101 -6.54 -6.86 8.02
N ALA A 102 -6.16 -5.85 7.26
CA ALA A 102 -6.58 -5.67 5.87
C ALA A 102 -5.35 -5.70 4.97
N ILE A 103 -5.46 -6.42 3.85
CA ILE A 103 -4.42 -6.52 2.82
C ILE A 103 -5.03 -6.02 1.52
N THR A 104 -4.41 -5.00 0.92
CA THR A 104 -4.91 -4.34 -0.29
C THR A 104 -3.83 -4.24 -1.34
N ILE A 105 -4.12 -4.72 -2.55
CA ILE A 105 -3.30 -4.52 -3.75
C ILE A 105 -3.42 -3.04 -4.16
N LEU A 106 -2.30 -2.40 -4.54
CA LEU A 106 -2.33 -1.03 -5.07
C LEU A 106 -3.24 -0.97 -6.30
N PRO A 107 -4.27 -0.12 -6.31
CA PRO A 107 -5.14 0.05 -7.45
C PRO A 107 -4.56 1.08 -8.44
N ALA A 108 -4.82 0.91 -9.74
CA ALA A 108 -4.41 1.84 -10.78
C ALA A 108 -5.40 3.00 -10.95
N ASP A 109 -6.61 2.87 -10.39
CA ASP A 109 -7.71 3.79 -10.59
C ASP A 109 -8.51 4.03 -9.30
N ALA A 110 -9.26 5.13 -9.29
CA ALA A 110 -10.12 5.55 -8.19
C ALA A 110 -11.25 4.56 -7.84
N ASN A 111 -11.55 3.59 -8.73
CA ASN A 111 -12.58 2.57 -8.50
C ASN A 111 -12.02 1.36 -7.73
N GLY A 112 -10.69 1.21 -7.68
CA GLY A 112 -10.03 0.24 -6.82
C GLY A 112 -10.11 -1.18 -7.38
N SER A 113 -10.42 -1.31 -8.66
CA SER A 113 -10.69 -2.61 -9.31
C SER A 113 -9.52 -3.13 -10.14
N THR A 114 -8.63 -2.25 -10.59
CA THR A 114 -7.53 -2.61 -11.49
C THR A 114 -6.22 -2.64 -10.69
N PRO A 115 -5.46 -3.74 -10.69
CA PRO A 115 -4.13 -3.79 -10.10
C PRO A 115 -3.16 -2.84 -10.79
N LEU A 116 -2.39 -2.08 -10.00
CA LEU A 116 -1.32 -1.23 -10.50
C LEU A 116 0.00 -2.01 -10.51
N GLY A 117 0.59 -2.13 -11.70
CA GLY A 117 1.91 -2.72 -11.91
C GLY A 117 2.90 -1.67 -12.42
N PHE A 118 4.13 -1.72 -11.92
CA PHE A 118 5.22 -0.80 -12.28
C PHE A 118 6.27 -1.51 -13.12
N THR A 119 6.65 -0.93 -14.25
CA THR A 119 7.93 -1.28 -14.88
C THR A 119 9.08 -0.79 -14.00
N SER A 120 10.29 -1.32 -14.21
CA SER A 120 11.50 -0.87 -13.50
C SER A 120 11.73 0.65 -13.63
N GLU A 121 11.43 1.20 -14.80
CA GLU A 121 11.54 2.63 -15.10
C GLU A 121 10.51 3.45 -14.31
N GLN A 122 9.25 3.03 -14.30
CA GLN A 122 8.19 3.69 -13.54
C GLN A 122 8.47 3.68 -12.04
N LEU A 123 8.97 2.55 -11.51
CA LEU A 123 9.36 2.45 -10.10
C LEU A 123 10.52 3.40 -9.78
N THR A 124 11.53 3.48 -10.66
CA THR A 124 12.67 4.39 -10.50
C THR A 124 12.24 5.85 -10.50
N GLN A 125 11.33 6.23 -11.40
CA GLN A 125 10.77 7.58 -11.43
C GLN A 125 9.98 7.91 -10.16
N ALA A 126 9.14 6.99 -9.69
CA ALA A 126 8.39 7.17 -8.45
C ALA A 126 9.33 7.36 -7.23
N MET A 127 10.42 6.59 -7.16
CA MET A 127 11.44 6.74 -6.10
C MET A 127 12.17 8.09 -6.16
N ALA A 128 12.46 8.60 -7.37
CA ALA A 128 13.09 9.91 -7.53
C ALA A 128 12.16 11.06 -7.09
N GLN A 129 10.85 10.89 -7.26
CA GLN A 129 9.82 11.89 -6.93
C GLN A 129 9.26 11.70 -5.50
N LYS A 130 9.85 10.81 -4.69
CA LYS A 130 9.34 10.39 -3.37
C LYS A 130 8.98 11.57 -2.45
N ASP A 131 9.86 12.56 -2.32
CA ASP A 131 9.66 13.64 -1.36
C ASP A 131 8.56 14.62 -1.80
N ALA A 132 8.50 14.94 -3.09
CA ALA A 132 7.44 15.76 -3.68
C ALA A 132 6.08 15.07 -3.55
N ALA A 133 6.05 13.75 -3.78
CA ALA A 133 4.89 12.90 -3.54
C ALA A 133 4.35 13.07 -2.13
N ILE A 134 5.19 12.75 -1.14
CA ILE A 134 4.78 12.71 0.26
C ILE A 134 4.25 14.07 0.70
N ALA A 135 4.86 15.17 0.24
CA ALA A 135 4.39 16.52 0.51
C ALA A 135 2.97 16.77 -0.05
N GLU A 136 2.70 16.37 -1.29
CA GLU A 136 1.37 16.50 -1.91
C GLU A 136 0.34 15.62 -1.19
N LEU A 137 0.67 14.35 -0.94
CA LEU A 137 -0.22 13.40 -0.28
C LEU A 137 -0.57 13.88 1.14
N ARG A 138 0.39 14.41 1.91
CA ARG A 138 0.15 15.02 3.24
C ARG A 138 -0.89 16.14 3.19
N GLY A 139 -0.89 16.93 2.12
CA GLY A 139 -1.88 17.98 1.88
C GLY A 139 -3.30 17.43 1.64
N GLN A 140 -3.44 16.23 1.08
CA GLN A 140 -4.73 15.62 0.74
C GLN A 140 -5.36 14.79 1.88
N VAL A 141 -4.54 14.16 2.72
CA VAL A 141 -5.02 13.14 3.69
C VAL A 141 -5.44 13.71 5.06
N GLY A 142 -5.05 14.94 5.39
CA GLY A 142 -5.50 15.67 6.58
C GLY A 142 -5.48 14.84 7.89
N SER A 143 -6.56 14.91 8.67
CA SER A 143 -6.69 14.20 9.96
C SER A 143 -6.79 12.67 9.85
N SER A 144 -6.95 12.11 8.65
CA SER A 144 -7.13 10.66 8.45
C SER A 144 -5.85 9.89 8.80
N MET A 145 -4.67 10.44 8.50
CA MET A 145 -3.39 9.78 8.80
C MET A 145 -3.10 9.72 10.30
N ALA A 146 -3.49 10.75 11.07
CA ALA A 146 -3.34 10.74 12.52
C ALA A 146 -4.17 9.61 13.16
N MET A 147 -5.40 9.39 12.66
CA MET A 147 -6.24 8.29 13.11
C MET A 147 -5.64 6.94 12.72
N ILE A 148 -5.24 6.77 11.45
CA ILE A 148 -4.60 5.55 10.92
C ILE A 148 -3.36 5.22 11.77
N LYS A 149 -2.45 6.17 12.01
CA LYS A 149 -1.29 6.00 12.87
C LYS A 149 -1.66 5.51 14.27
N LYS A 150 -2.68 6.11 14.89
CA LYS A 150 -3.08 5.79 16.26
C LYS A 150 -3.59 4.35 16.41
N CYS A 151 -4.26 3.81 15.39
CA CYS A 151 -4.78 2.45 15.42
C CYS A 151 -3.89 1.40 14.73
N THR A 152 -2.97 1.76 13.83
CA THR A 152 -2.04 0.80 13.21
C THR A 152 -1.08 0.21 14.24
N THR A 153 -1.11 -1.11 14.37
CA THR A 153 -0.22 -1.89 15.25
C THR A 153 0.85 -2.63 14.48
N LYS A 154 0.56 -3.03 13.23
CA LYS A 154 1.52 -3.66 12.32
C LYS A 154 1.27 -3.20 10.90
N MET A 155 2.34 -3.16 10.12
CA MET A 155 2.28 -2.83 8.70
C MET A 155 3.30 -3.67 7.95
N ALA A 156 2.99 -4.01 6.71
CA ALA A 156 3.92 -4.62 5.80
C ALA A 156 3.60 -4.24 4.36
N VAL A 157 4.63 -4.30 3.53
CA VAL A 157 4.51 -4.20 2.09
C VAL A 157 5.11 -5.44 1.48
N GLY A 158 4.32 -6.14 0.67
CA GLY A 158 4.76 -7.25 -0.16
C GLY A 158 4.66 -6.88 -1.63
N ALA A 159 5.64 -7.30 -2.42
CA ALA A 159 5.62 -7.15 -3.87
C ALA A 159 5.92 -8.47 -4.60
N VAL A 160 5.40 -8.60 -5.81
CA VAL A 160 5.66 -9.72 -6.72
C VAL A 160 5.80 -9.21 -8.16
N THR A 161 6.51 -9.96 -8.99
CA THR A 161 6.62 -9.68 -10.43
C THR A 161 5.61 -10.54 -11.19
N LYS A 162 4.85 -9.91 -12.10
CA LYS A 162 3.97 -10.57 -13.08
C LYS A 162 4.25 -9.96 -14.45
N GLY A 163 4.68 -10.79 -15.40
CA GLY A 163 5.25 -10.31 -16.67
C GLY A 163 6.50 -9.45 -16.43
N ASP A 164 6.51 -8.25 -17.00
CA ASP A 164 7.56 -7.24 -16.88
C ASP A 164 7.29 -6.19 -15.77
N LYS A 165 6.22 -6.38 -14.99
CA LYS A 165 5.76 -5.41 -14.00
C LYS A 165 5.83 -5.94 -12.57
N THR A 166 6.13 -5.04 -11.65
CA THR A 166 6.10 -5.28 -10.21
C THR A 166 4.78 -4.78 -9.64
N TYR A 167 4.04 -5.66 -8.97
CA TYR A 167 2.77 -5.38 -8.31
C TYR A 167 2.98 -5.40 -6.79
N VAL A 168 2.27 -4.52 -6.08
CA VAL A 168 2.48 -4.30 -4.66
C VAL A 168 1.16 -4.40 -3.91
N ALA A 169 1.22 -5.00 -2.72
CA ALA A 169 0.13 -5.04 -1.77
C ALA A 169 0.60 -4.55 -0.40
N VAL A 170 -0.29 -3.85 0.29
CA VAL A 170 -0.06 -3.27 1.60
C VAL A 170 -0.94 -3.99 2.60
N ALA A 171 -0.32 -4.51 3.65
CA ALA A 171 -1.00 -5.14 4.77
C ALA A 171 -0.91 -4.23 5.99
N MET A 172 -2.04 -3.98 6.64
CA MET A 172 -2.09 -3.22 7.90
C MET A 172 -2.96 -3.95 8.91
N THR A 173 -2.41 -4.20 10.10
CA THR A 173 -3.18 -4.58 11.27
C THR A 173 -3.48 -3.34 12.09
N MET A 174 -4.74 -3.19 12.46
CA MET A 174 -5.20 -2.07 13.27
C MET A 174 -5.99 -2.53 14.47
N ASP A 175 -5.81 -1.81 15.59
CA ASP A 175 -6.57 -1.93 16.81
C ASP A 175 -7.44 -0.69 17.01
N LEU A 176 -8.73 -0.83 16.69
CA LEU A 176 -9.72 0.24 16.73
C LEU A 176 -10.14 0.62 18.14
N SER A 177 -9.85 -0.21 19.15
CA SER A 177 -10.11 0.15 20.56
C SER A 177 -9.37 1.43 20.96
N LYS A 178 -8.23 1.72 20.32
CA LYS A 178 -7.41 2.92 20.56
C LYS A 178 -8.05 4.23 20.14
N VAL A 179 -9.10 4.19 19.32
CA VAL A 179 -9.79 5.37 18.79
C VAL A 179 -11.26 5.44 19.21
N MET A 180 -11.73 4.48 20.01
CA MET A 180 -13.05 4.47 20.62
C MET A 180 -12.98 5.17 21.98
N GLN A 181 -13.09 6.50 21.96
CA GLN A 181 -13.44 7.31 23.14
C GLN A 181 -14.89 7.74 23.03
#